data_AF-A0A8T6LH57-F1
#
_entry.id   AF-A0A8T6LH57-F1
#
_cell.length_a   1.000
_cell.length_b   1.000
_cell.length_c   1.000
_cell.angle_alpha   90.00
_cell.angle_beta   90.00
_cell.angle_gamma   90.00
#
_symmetry.space_group_name_H-M   'P 1'
#
loop_
_entity.id
_entity.type
_entity.pdbx_description
1 polymer ?
#
loop_
_entity_poly.entity_id
_entity_poly.type
_entity_poly.pdbx_seq_one_letter_code
_entity_poly.pdbx_strand_id
1 'polypeptide(L)' 'DRPNARDHLSFGAGRHFCLGATLARIEAREALARVFRLPGLRLDPGRPSRPHGHEFRAPPGVWVMWG' A
#
# COMPACT_ATOMS: atom_id res chain seq x y z
N ASP A 1 0.29 -14.14 -12.07
CA ASP A 1 1.38 -14.26 -11.10
C ASP A 1 2.53 -13.33 -11.51
N ARG A 2 3.27 -12.74 -10.57
CA ARG A 2 4.45 -11.89 -10.85
C ARG A 2 5.68 -12.48 -10.14
N PRO A 3 6.45 -13.37 -10.80
CA PRO A 3 7.49 -14.17 -10.14
C PRO A 3 8.63 -13.33 -9.56
N ASN A 4 8.91 -12.16 -10.14
CA ASN A 4 9.95 -11.22 -9.70
C ASN A 4 9.42 -10.12 -8.76
N ALA A 5 8.20 -10.25 -8.21
CA ALA A 5 7.62 -9.20 -7.38
C ALA A 5 8.46 -8.86 -6.14
N ARG A 6 9.25 -9.81 -5.63
CA ARG A 6 10.11 -9.61 -4.46
C ARG A 6 11.44 -8.89 -4.77
N ASP A 7 11.77 -8.73 -6.04
CA ASP A 7 13.01 -8.10 -6.51
C ASP A 7 12.87 -6.57 -6.66
N HIS A 8 11.76 -5.99 -6.18
CA HIS A 8 11.53 -4.56 -6.23
C HIS A 8 12.53 -3.78 -5.37
N LEU A 9 12.78 -2.52 -5.73
CA LEU A 9 13.73 -1.66 -5.00
C LEU A 9 13.07 -0.72 -3.98
N SER A 10 11.76 -0.86 -3.69
CA SER A 10 11.04 0.02 -2.75
C SER A 10 11.58 0.02 -1.31
N PHE A 11 12.32 -1.01 -0.90
CA PHE A 11 13.01 -1.09 0.40
C PHE A 11 14.54 -0.94 0.29
N GLY A 12 15.05 -0.55 -0.88
CA GLY A 12 16.48 -0.52 -1.17
C GLY A 12 17.11 -1.92 -1.27
N ALA A 13 18.44 -1.95 -1.35
CA ALA A 13 19.25 -3.17 -1.42
C ALA A 13 20.63 -2.95 -0.78
N GLY A 14 21.32 -4.03 -0.40
CA GLY A 14 22.68 -3.98 0.14
C GLY A 14 22.77 -3.38 1.55
N ARG A 15 23.85 -2.64 1.84
CA ARG A 15 24.19 -2.13 3.18
C ARG A 15 23.13 -1.21 3.81
N HIS A 16 22.32 -0.56 2.98
CA HIS A 16 21.25 0.36 3.42
C HIS A 16 19.86 -0.22 3.15
N PHE A 17 19.73 -1.54 3.12
CA PHE A 17 18.42 -2.18 3.05
C PHE A 17 17.53 -1.71 4.21
N CYS A 18 16.26 -1.42 3.91
CA CYS A 18 15.33 -0.85 4.87
C CYS A 18 15.17 -1.76 6.09
N LEU A 19 15.64 -1.28 7.24
CA LEU A 19 15.54 -1.97 8.52
C LEU A 19 14.07 -2.29 8.88
N GLY A 20 13.13 -1.43 8.48
CA GLY A 20 11.70 -1.59 8.74
C GLY A 20 10.93 -2.47 7.75
N ALA A 21 11.57 -3.06 6.74
CA ALA A 21 10.87 -3.75 5.65
C ALA A 21 10.00 -4.93 6.12
N THR A 22 10.40 -5.63 7.19
CA THR A 22 9.59 -6.72 7.75
C THR A 22 8.35 -6.19 8.48
N LEU A 23 8.54 -5.17 9.34
CA LEU A 23 7.44 -4.56 10.08
C LEU A 23 6.40 -3.95 9.13
N ALA A 24 6.84 -3.16 8.15
CA ALA A 24 5.95 -2.51 7.18
C ALA A 24 5.09 -3.53 6.40
N ARG A 25 5.65 -4.69 6.08
CA ARG A 25 4.91 -5.78 5.41
C ARG A 25 3.87 -6.42 6.33
N ILE A 26 4.18 -6.59 7.62
CA ILE A 26 3.23 -7.13 8.60
C ILE A 26 2.07 -6.14 8.77
N GLU A 27 2.37 -4.87 9.01
CA GLU A 27 1.36 -3.82 9.17
C GLU A 27 0.45 -3.72 7.94
N ALA A 28 1.03 -3.70 6.73
CA ALA A 28 0.25 -3.65 5.49
C ALA A 28 -0.68 -4.87 5.34
N ARG A 29 -0.19 -6.08 5.66
CA ARG A 29 -1.01 -7.30 5.61
C ARG A 29 -2.18 -7.23 6.57
N GLU A 30 -1.92 -6.87 7.83
CA GLU A 30 -2.96 -6.80 8.86
C GLU A 30 -3.99 -5.70 8.59
N ALA A 31 -3.52 -4.52 8.17
CA ALA A 31 -4.41 -3.41 7.82
C ALA A 31 -5.31 -3.75 6.63
N LEU A 32 -4.73 -4.27 5.54
CA LEU A 32 -5.50 -4.63 4.34
C LEU A 32 -6.45 -5.81 4.61
N ALA A 33 -6.03 -6.80 5.40
CA ALA A 33 -6.89 -7.92 5.77
C ALA A 33 -8.15 -7.47 6.55
N ARG A 34 -8.05 -6.40 7.33
CA ARG A 34 -9.21 -5.80 8.03
C ARG A 34 -10.09 -5.01 7.07
N VAL A 35 -9.49 -4.19 6.22
CA VAL A 35 -10.22 -3.36 5.25
C VAL A 35 -11.01 -4.22 4.25
N PHE A 36 -10.40 -5.29 3.72
CA PHE A 36 -11.04 -6.17 2.74
C PHE A 36 -12.20 -7.02 3.28
N ARG A 37 -12.48 -6.97 4.59
CA ARG A 37 -13.68 -7.58 5.18
C ARG A 37 -14.92 -6.69 5.11
N LEU A 38 -14.76 -5.42 4.73
CA LEU A 38 -15.88 -4.49 4.60
C LEU A 38 -16.78 -4.91 3.41
N PRO A 39 -18.11 -5.04 3.61
CA PRO A 39 -19.02 -5.46 2.55
C PRO A 39 -19.10 -4.39 1.46
N GLY A 40 -19.15 -4.83 0.20
CA GLY A 40 -19.29 -3.92 -0.94
C GLY A 40 -18.15 -2.91 -1.11
N LEU A 41 -16.98 -3.15 -0.48
CA LEU A 41 -15.85 -2.22 -0.50
C LEU A 41 -15.45 -1.83 -1.93
N ARG A 42 -15.49 -0.54 -2.20
CA ARG A 42 -15.13 0.05 -3.50
C ARG A 42 -14.57 1.45 -3.32
N LEU A 43 -13.74 1.89 -4.26
CA LEU A 43 -13.25 3.27 -4.29
C LEU A 43 -14.43 4.23 -4.51
N ASP A 44 -14.39 5.39 -3.86
CA ASP A 44 -15.35 6.48 -4.08
C ASP A 44 -15.04 7.18 -5.42
N PRO A 45 -15.91 7.10 -6.44
CA PRO A 45 -15.68 7.74 -7.74
C PRO A 45 -15.73 9.27 -7.66
N GLY A 46 -16.40 9.84 -6.66
CA GLY A 46 -16.47 11.28 -6.43
C GLY A 46 -15.22 11.85 -5.75
N ARG A 47 -14.35 10.99 -5.19
CA ARG A 47 -13.15 11.39 -4.46
C ARG A 47 -11.92 10.58 -4.93
N PRO A 48 -11.30 10.93 -6.07
CA PRO A 48 -10.20 10.15 -6.62
C PRO A 48 -8.94 10.22 -5.75
N SER A 49 -8.35 9.06 -5.46
CA SER A 49 -7.17 8.90 -4.60
C SER A 49 -5.87 8.98 -5.41
N ARG A 50 -5.56 10.18 -5.95
CA ARG A 50 -4.40 10.39 -6.85
C ARG A 50 -3.08 10.50 -6.07
N PRO A 51 -2.06 9.68 -6.39
CA PRO A 51 -0.74 9.79 -5.76
C PRO A 51 0.01 11.06 -6.18
N HIS A 52 0.65 11.73 -5.21
CA HIS A 52 1.53 12.89 -5.43
C HIS A 52 2.81 12.77 -4.59
N GLY A 53 3.80 13.62 -4.86
CA GLY A 53 5.11 13.61 -4.20
C GLY A 53 6.23 13.00 -5.04
N HIS A 54 7.48 13.39 -4.74
CA HIS A 54 8.68 12.98 -5.48
C HIS A 54 9.44 11.86 -4.75
N GLU A 55 9.84 12.09 -3.50
CA GLU A 55 10.54 11.09 -2.67
C GLU A 55 9.57 10.08 -2.06
N PHE A 56 8.48 10.58 -1.46
CA PHE A 56 7.38 9.79 -0.95
C PHE A 56 6.15 10.01 -1.81
N ARG A 57 5.71 8.98 -2.52
CA ARG A 57 4.58 9.05 -3.46
C ARG A 57 3.39 8.24 -2.96
N ALA A 58 2.37 8.93 -2.48
CA ALA A 58 1.12 8.34 -2.01
C ALA A 58 -0.04 9.32 -2.24
N PRO A 59 -1.29 8.84 -2.31
CA PRO A 59 -2.43 9.74 -2.22
C PRO A 59 -2.58 10.26 -0.77
N PRO A 60 -3.16 11.46 -0.58
CA PRO A 60 -3.36 12.03 0.76
C PRO A 60 -4.43 11.27 1.56
N GLY A 61 -5.24 10.47 0.87
CA GLY A 61 -6.20 9.53 1.44
C GLY A 61 -6.70 8.58 0.36
N VAL A 62 -7.18 7.40 0.79
CA VAL A 62 -7.87 6.44 -0.08
C VAL A 62 -9.35 6.43 0.30
N TRP A 63 -10.17 7.10 -0.50
CA TRP A 63 -11.59 7.26 -0.23
C TRP A 63 -12.37 6.05 -0.74
N VAL A 64 -13.18 5.46 0.13
CA VAL A 64 -13.93 4.23 -0.15
C VAL A 64 -15.39 4.36 0.29
N MET A 65 -16.24 3.58 -0.36
CA MET A 65 -17.61 3.31 0.05
C MET A 65 -17.72 1.83 0.44
N TRP A 66 -18.54 1.52 1.43
CA TRP A 66 -18.85 0.17 1.91
C TRP A 66 -20.27 0.15 2.47
N GLY A 67 -20.90 -1.03 2.51
CA GLY A 67 -22.34 -1.19 2.78
C GLY A 67 -23.00 -1.96 1.66
#